data_AF-A0A2V6AUE6-F1
#
_entry.id   AF-A0A2V6AUE6-F1
#
_cell.length_a   1.000
_cell.length_b   1.000
_cell.length_c   1.000
_cell.angle_alpha   90.00
_cell.angle_beta   90.00
_cell.angle_gamma   90.00
#
_symmetry.space_group_name_H-M   'P 1'
#
loop_
_entity.id
_entity.type
_entity.pdbx_description
1 polymer ?
#
loop_
_entity_poly.entity_id
_entity_poly.type
_entity_poly.pdbx_seq_one_letter_code
_entity_poly.pdbx_strand_id
1 'polypeptide(L)'
;MHLQSLELFGFKSFADKTIFNFHEGVTAIVGPNGCGKSNVCDAVRWVLGEQSAKSLRGGEMADVIFNGAESRKPLGFAEVSLNFSECSEELGLDWHEVRVTRRIYRDGNSEYFLNKTGCRLKDIHSLFADTGVGRAAYSIMEQGKIDLILSSRPEDRRSVFEEAAGITKYKTQKKEALRKLEATEANLLRIGDIIKEVKRQIGSLQRQAGKARRYQALHADLQVLDTHFSHRRLQTLERELDECTGEIARVSQVEQATRSDITEGEAKLAAARRELDAADEKIAAGRTKLQQLESEIASHRHRIEFNEKHGAELRQWIERSQREIESAETKLREQNAEIESANVLLEETTRLLEQKNQELKHLTEHASKRREVFRASDQKLRDVQMNLSKDELRARQNRVRWRRSQAITC
;
A
#
# COMPACT_ATOMS: atom_id res chain seq x y z
N MET A 1 -29.70 99.06 -49.59
CA MET A 1 -28.71 98.15 -50.19
C MET A 1 -28.64 98.33 -51.70
N HIS A 2 -27.47 98.66 -52.22
CA HIS A 2 -27.21 98.83 -53.66
C HIS A 2 -26.19 97.81 -54.17
N LEU A 3 -26.42 97.22 -55.35
CA LEU A 3 -25.45 96.35 -55.99
C LEU A 3 -24.42 97.21 -56.71
N GLN A 4 -23.17 97.22 -56.22
CA GLN A 4 -22.11 98.09 -56.75
C GLN A 4 -21.38 97.44 -57.93
N SER A 5 -21.00 96.17 -57.80
CA SER A 5 -20.26 95.47 -58.85
C SER A 5 -20.41 93.94 -58.81
N LEU A 6 -20.27 93.31 -59.98
CA LEU A 6 -20.14 91.88 -60.16
C LEU A 6 -18.79 91.56 -60.81
N GLU A 7 -17.95 90.80 -60.11
CA GLU A 7 -16.67 90.29 -60.62
C GLU A 7 -16.84 88.82 -61.02
N LEU A 8 -16.50 88.48 -62.26
CA LEU A 8 -16.54 87.12 -62.81
C LEU A 8 -15.13 86.67 -63.21
N PHE A 9 -14.76 85.45 -62.86
CA PHE A 9 -13.52 84.83 -63.31
C PHE A 9 -13.75 83.34 -63.59
N GLY A 10 -13.41 82.88 -64.79
CA GLY A 10 -13.59 81.50 -65.21
C GLY A 10 -15.03 80.98 -65.16
N PHE A 11 -16.02 81.87 -65.18
CA PHE A 11 -17.44 81.51 -65.07
C PHE A 11 -18.10 81.47 -66.46
N LYS A 12 -18.55 80.28 -66.88
CA LYS A 12 -19.20 80.03 -68.17
C LYS A 12 -18.44 80.70 -69.32
N SER A 13 -19.03 81.66 -70.03
CA SER A 13 -18.40 82.38 -71.15
C SER A 13 -17.29 83.36 -70.76
N PHE A 14 -17.08 83.63 -69.47
CA PHE A 14 -16.13 84.62 -68.97
C PHE A 14 -14.83 83.96 -68.51
N ALA A 15 -13.88 83.78 -69.44
CA ALA A 15 -12.57 83.21 -69.15
C ALA A 15 -11.67 84.16 -68.34
N ASP A 16 -11.61 85.44 -68.75
CA ASP A 16 -10.83 86.47 -68.05
C ASP A 16 -11.62 87.11 -66.92
N LYS A 17 -10.88 87.71 -65.99
CA LYS A 17 -11.48 88.54 -64.94
C LYS A 17 -12.25 89.70 -65.58
N THR A 18 -13.57 89.66 -65.45
CA THR A 18 -14.49 90.65 -65.99
C THR A 18 -15.22 91.33 -64.84
N ILE A 19 -15.25 92.65 -64.82
CA ILE A 19 -15.91 93.44 -63.77
C ILE A 19 -17.06 94.22 -64.40
N PHE A 20 -18.27 94.00 -63.91
CA PHE A 20 -19.45 94.79 -64.23
C PHE A 20 -19.70 95.77 -63.08
N ASN A 21 -19.70 97.07 -63.39
CA ASN A 21 -20.08 98.10 -62.44
C ASN A 21 -21.54 98.48 -62.69
N PHE A 22 -22.34 98.51 -61.62
CA PHE A 22 -23.76 98.86 -61.69
C PHE A 22 -23.96 100.24 -61.08
N HIS A 23 -24.64 101.10 -61.83
CA HIS A 23 -25.03 102.42 -61.37
C HIS A 23 -26.44 102.37 -60.77
N GLU A 24 -26.76 103.36 -59.95
CA GLU A 24 -28.13 103.54 -59.47
C GLU A 24 -29.10 103.75 -60.64
N GLY A 25 -30.30 103.19 -60.52
CA GLY A 25 -31.33 103.24 -61.56
C GLY A 25 -31.32 102.01 -62.47
N VAL A 26 -31.45 102.22 -63.79
CA VAL A 26 -31.66 101.13 -64.75
C VAL A 26 -30.36 100.84 -65.50
N THR A 27 -29.80 99.64 -65.29
CA THR A 27 -28.67 99.13 -66.08
C THR A 27 -29.18 98.14 -67.12
N ALA A 28 -28.92 98.40 -68.40
CA ALA A 28 -29.30 97.52 -69.51
C ALA A 28 -28.09 96.73 -70.05
N ILE A 29 -28.19 95.40 -70.05
CA ILE A 29 -27.18 94.52 -70.65
C ILE A 29 -27.65 94.09 -72.04
N VAL A 30 -27.00 94.62 -73.08
CA VAL A 30 -27.35 94.36 -74.49
C VAL A 30 -26.24 93.63 -75.22
N GLY A 31 -26.60 92.89 -76.28
CA GLY A 31 -25.65 92.15 -77.10
C GLY A 31 -26.33 91.09 -77.97
N PRO A 32 -25.63 90.52 -78.97
CA PRO A 32 -26.18 89.52 -79.88
C PRO A 32 -26.51 88.20 -79.19
N ASN A 33 -27.32 87.35 -79.82
CA ASN A 33 -27.62 86.03 -79.27
C ASN A 33 -26.34 85.19 -79.11
N GLY A 34 -26.23 84.48 -77.99
CA GLY A 34 -25.04 83.68 -77.68
C GLY A 34 -23.88 84.43 -77.01
N CYS A 35 -23.93 85.77 -76.85
CA CYS A 35 -22.82 86.52 -76.24
C CYS A 35 -22.72 86.44 -74.70
N GLY A 36 -23.44 85.50 -74.06
CA GLY A 36 -23.34 85.28 -72.61
C GLY A 36 -24.17 86.21 -71.72
N LYS A 37 -25.12 86.98 -72.27
CA LYS A 37 -26.00 87.89 -71.47
C LYS A 37 -26.70 87.18 -70.32
N SER A 38 -27.33 86.04 -70.58
CA SER A 38 -28.01 85.26 -69.53
C SER A 38 -27.05 84.71 -68.48
N ASN A 39 -25.78 84.48 -68.83
CA ASN A 39 -24.77 83.99 -67.90
C ASN A 39 -24.46 85.00 -66.81
N VAL A 40 -24.63 86.31 -67.05
CA VAL A 40 -24.48 87.34 -66.02
C VAL A 40 -25.53 87.16 -64.92
N CYS A 41 -26.78 86.92 -65.31
CA CYS A 41 -27.87 86.69 -64.36
C CYS A 41 -27.71 85.34 -63.61
N ASP A 42 -27.24 84.31 -64.31
CA ASP A 42 -26.93 83.03 -63.69
C ASP A 42 -25.77 83.14 -62.68
N ALA A 43 -24.79 84.00 -62.94
CA ALA A 43 -23.68 84.26 -62.01
C ALA A 43 -24.19 84.86 -60.70
N VAL A 44 -25.10 85.84 -60.77
CA VAL A 44 -25.74 86.47 -59.60
C VAL A 44 -26.50 85.43 -58.76
N ARG A 45 -27.31 84.57 -59.39
CA ARG A 45 -28.03 83.50 -58.64
C ARG A 45 -27.08 82.48 -58.02
N TRP A 46 -26.03 82.13 -58.77
CA TRP A 46 -25.08 81.13 -58.33
C TRP A 46 -24.33 81.57 -57.08
N VAL A 47 -23.82 82.80 -57.04
CA VAL A 47 -23.12 83.33 -55.86
C VAL A 47 -24.05 83.56 -54.67
N LEU A 48 -25.34 83.86 -54.90
CA LEU A 48 -26.36 83.97 -53.85
C LEU A 48 -26.85 82.61 -53.32
N GLY A 49 -26.36 81.50 -53.86
CA GLY A 49 -26.55 80.17 -53.27
C GLY A 49 -27.39 79.18 -54.08
N GLU A 50 -27.63 79.42 -55.38
CA GLU A 50 -28.32 78.42 -56.21
C GLU A 50 -27.50 77.13 -56.34
N GLN A 51 -28.10 76.00 -55.98
CA GLN A 51 -27.45 74.67 -55.95
C GLN A 51 -27.89 73.77 -57.11
N SER A 52 -28.90 74.17 -57.88
CA SER A 52 -29.38 73.41 -59.02
C SER A 52 -28.56 73.73 -60.28
N ALA A 53 -27.73 72.79 -60.72
CA ALA A 53 -26.99 72.90 -61.99
C ALA A 53 -27.95 73.11 -63.17
N LYS A 54 -29.10 72.42 -63.17
CA LYS A 54 -30.16 72.56 -64.18
C LYS A 54 -30.72 73.99 -64.23
N SER A 55 -30.92 74.64 -63.08
CA SER A 55 -31.38 76.04 -63.02
C SER A 55 -30.36 77.00 -63.63
N LEU A 56 -29.08 76.64 -63.57
CA LEU A 56 -27.98 77.39 -64.17
C LEU A 56 -27.67 76.92 -65.59
N ARG A 57 -28.56 76.15 -66.24
CA ARG A 57 -28.39 75.67 -67.62
C ARG A 57 -27.13 74.81 -67.83
N GLY A 58 -26.73 74.06 -66.80
CA GLY A 58 -25.66 73.05 -66.83
C GLY A 58 -26.20 71.66 -66.47
N GLY A 59 -25.40 70.62 -66.72
CA GLY A 59 -25.68 69.25 -66.28
C GLY A 59 -25.21 69.00 -64.84
N GLU A 60 -23.97 69.37 -64.57
CA GLU A 60 -23.33 69.29 -63.25
C GLU A 60 -22.93 70.68 -62.74
N MET A 61 -22.71 70.81 -61.44
CA MET A 61 -22.34 72.11 -60.86
C MET A 61 -20.97 72.59 -61.34
N ALA A 62 -20.06 71.67 -61.69
CA ALA A 62 -18.76 72.00 -62.29
C ALA A 62 -18.87 72.59 -63.71
N ASP A 63 -20.00 72.42 -64.40
CA ASP A 63 -20.22 72.97 -65.76
C ASP A 63 -20.31 74.50 -65.79
N VAL A 64 -20.39 75.14 -64.63
CA VAL A 64 -20.28 76.60 -64.54
C VAL A 64 -18.84 77.09 -64.77
N ILE A 65 -17.85 76.20 -64.76
CA ILE A 65 -16.45 76.52 -65.04
C ILE A 65 -16.22 76.65 -66.55
N PHE A 66 -15.47 77.66 -66.97
CA PHE A 66 -15.09 77.85 -68.37
C PHE A 66 -14.36 76.61 -68.90
N ASN A 67 -15.00 75.94 -69.86
CA ASN A 67 -14.54 74.67 -70.43
C ASN A 67 -13.61 74.82 -71.64
N GLY A 68 -13.11 76.03 -71.91
CA GLY A 68 -12.22 76.31 -73.03
C GLY A 68 -12.94 76.81 -74.28
N ALA A 69 -12.17 77.39 -75.19
CA ALA A 69 -12.58 77.81 -76.53
C ALA A 69 -11.45 77.49 -77.51
N GLU A 70 -11.66 77.62 -78.83
CA GLU A 70 -10.63 77.30 -79.84
C GLU A 70 -9.29 78.01 -79.59
N SER A 71 -9.32 79.22 -79.04
CA SER A 71 -8.13 80.02 -78.72
C SER A 71 -7.69 79.97 -77.25
N ARG A 72 -8.41 79.26 -76.37
CA ARG A 72 -8.19 79.33 -74.91
C ARG A 72 -8.38 78.00 -74.19
N LYS A 73 -7.43 77.69 -73.29
CA LYS A 73 -7.47 76.49 -72.46
C LYS A 73 -8.60 76.54 -71.41
N PRO A 74 -9.14 75.39 -71.01
CA PRO A 74 -10.09 75.30 -69.90
C PRO A 74 -9.47 75.75 -68.58
N LEU A 75 -10.28 76.33 -67.69
CA LEU A 75 -9.84 76.76 -66.36
C LEU A 75 -10.15 75.71 -65.29
N GLY A 76 -9.40 75.75 -64.18
CA GLY A 76 -9.52 74.82 -63.06
C GLY A 76 -10.59 75.17 -62.02
N PHE A 77 -11.03 76.43 -62.00
CA PHE A 77 -12.06 76.91 -61.08
C PHE A 77 -12.84 78.09 -61.70
N ALA A 78 -14.03 78.32 -61.16
CA ALA A 78 -14.81 79.54 -61.40
C ALA A 78 -14.98 80.29 -60.08
N GLU A 79 -14.89 81.61 -60.15
CA GLU A 79 -15.13 82.51 -59.03
C GLU A 79 -16.06 83.64 -59.46
N VAL A 80 -17.06 83.91 -58.63
CA VAL A 80 -17.98 85.03 -58.81
C VAL A 80 -18.05 85.78 -57.49
N SER A 81 -17.89 87.11 -57.55
CA SER A 81 -18.04 88.00 -56.40
C SER A 81 -19.07 89.07 -56.67
N LEU A 82 -20.03 89.25 -55.74
CA LEU A 82 -20.94 90.40 -55.70
C LEU A 82 -20.51 91.34 -54.59
N ASN A 83 -20.45 92.63 -54.91
CA ASN A 83 -20.22 93.68 -53.93
C ASN A 83 -21.49 94.50 -53.77
N PHE A 84 -22.00 94.54 -52.54
CA PHE A 84 -23.12 95.38 -52.13
C PHE A 84 -22.59 96.55 -51.28
N SER A 85 -23.09 97.75 -51.55
CA SER A 85 -22.86 98.97 -50.78
C SER A 85 -24.15 99.39 -50.06
N GLU A 86 -24.05 100.22 -49.03
CA GLU A 86 -25.21 100.73 -48.26
C GLU A 86 -26.10 99.61 -47.71
N CYS A 87 -25.47 98.62 -47.09
CA CYS A 87 -26.11 97.37 -46.67
C CYS A 87 -26.21 97.19 -45.15
N SER A 88 -25.72 98.16 -44.36
CA SER A 88 -25.65 98.07 -42.89
C SER A 88 -27.02 97.95 -42.22
N GLU A 89 -28.00 98.75 -42.64
CA GLU A 89 -29.35 98.74 -42.05
C GLU A 89 -30.17 97.51 -42.45
N GLU A 90 -30.08 97.10 -43.72
CA GLU A 90 -30.89 96.00 -44.26
C GLU A 90 -30.35 94.61 -43.92
N LEU A 91 -29.03 94.46 -43.80
CA LEU A 91 -28.38 93.19 -43.42
C LEU A 91 -28.15 93.07 -41.91
N GLY A 92 -28.35 94.14 -41.14
CA GLY A 92 -28.10 94.17 -39.70
C GLY A 92 -26.62 93.90 -39.36
N LEU A 93 -25.71 94.38 -40.20
CA LEU A 93 -24.26 94.24 -40.03
C LEU A 93 -23.61 95.62 -39.82
N ASP A 94 -22.52 95.66 -39.06
CA ASP A 94 -21.72 96.89 -38.86
C ASP A 94 -20.89 97.29 -40.10
N TRP A 95 -21.09 96.63 -41.23
CA TRP A 95 -20.30 96.81 -42.44
C TRP A 95 -21.09 97.63 -43.47
N HIS A 96 -20.46 98.69 -43.98
CA HIS A 96 -21.04 99.51 -45.06
C HIS A 96 -20.98 98.81 -46.42
N GLU A 97 -19.99 97.94 -46.63
CA GLU A 97 -19.81 97.14 -47.84
C GLU A 97 -19.71 95.65 -47.55
N VAL A 98 -20.46 94.85 -48.30
CA VAL A 98 -20.50 93.39 -48.19
C VAL A 98 -20.17 92.76 -49.53
N ARG A 99 -19.07 92.01 -49.57
CA ARG A 99 -18.62 91.17 -50.68
C ARG A 99 -18.97 89.72 -50.42
N VAL A 100 -19.81 89.14 -51.28
CA VAL A 100 -20.13 87.71 -51.28
C VAL A 100 -19.41 87.06 -52.44
N THR A 101 -18.56 86.09 -52.17
CA THR A 101 -17.81 85.35 -53.19
C THR A 101 -18.15 83.87 -53.11
N ARG A 102 -18.41 83.26 -54.26
CA ARG A 102 -18.52 81.81 -54.40
C ARG A 102 -17.46 81.33 -55.36
N ARG A 103 -16.76 80.26 -54.98
CA ARG A 103 -15.75 79.59 -55.79
C ARG A 103 -16.10 78.13 -55.94
N ILE A 104 -15.89 77.56 -57.12
CA ILE A 104 -16.00 76.11 -57.33
C ILE A 104 -14.82 75.58 -58.13
N TYR A 105 -14.36 74.41 -57.74
CA TYR A 105 -13.29 73.66 -58.39
C TYR A 105 -13.86 72.48 -59.21
N ARG A 106 -13.06 71.94 -60.14
CA ARG A 106 -13.50 70.81 -60.99
C ARG A 106 -13.82 69.52 -60.24
N ASP A 107 -13.35 69.38 -59.00
CA ASP A 107 -13.70 68.28 -58.10
C ASP A 107 -15.12 68.41 -57.50
N GLY A 108 -15.82 69.52 -57.78
CA GLY A 108 -17.16 69.82 -57.27
C GLY A 108 -17.16 70.55 -55.92
N ASN A 109 -16.00 70.76 -55.31
CA ASN A 109 -15.91 71.49 -54.04
C ASN A 109 -16.27 72.96 -54.24
N SER A 110 -17.27 73.42 -53.50
CA SER A 110 -17.73 74.81 -53.50
C SER A 110 -17.34 75.50 -52.20
N GLU A 111 -16.68 76.64 -52.31
CA GLU A 111 -16.30 77.51 -51.19
C GLU A 111 -17.11 78.80 -51.24
N TYR A 112 -17.48 79.32 -50.06
CA TYR A 112 -18.21 80.57 -49.90
C TYR A 112 -17.41 81.50 -49.01
N PHE A 113 -17.33 82.76 -49.39
CA PHE A 113 -16.65 83.80 -48.64
C PHE A 113 -17.55 85.01 -48.45
N LEU A 114 -17.51 85.56 -47.25
CA LEU A 114 -18.12 86.83 -46.89
C LEU A 114 -16.99 87.77 -46.48
N ASN A 115 -16.76 88.86 -47.24
CA ASN A 115 -15.62 89.76 -47.07
C ASN A 115 -14.28 89.01 -46.91
N LYS A 116 -14.02 88.05 -47.81
CA LYS A 116 -12.83 87.18 -47.84
C LYS A 116 -12.72 86.18 -46.67
N THR A 117 -13.68 86.15 -45.74
CA THR A 117 -13.73 85.17 -44.65
C THR A 117 -14.55 83.96 -45.09
N GLY A 118 -14.01 82.75 -44.92
CA GLY A 118 -14.71 81.52 -45.27
C GLY A 118 -15.98 81.33 -44.43
N CYS A 119 -17.09 81.00 -45.07
CA CYS A 119 -18.40 80.83 -44.43
C CYS A 119 -19.16 79.64 -45.02
N ARG A 120 -20.26 79.24 -44.38
CA ARG A 120 -21.14 78.18 -44.89
C ARG A 120 -22.23 78.78 -45.76
N LEU A 121 -22.75 77.99 -46.70
CA LEU A 121 -23.93 78.38 -47.49
C LEU A 121 -25.12 78.78 -46.60
N LYS A 122 -25.31 78.12 -45.44
CA LYS A 122 -26.36 78.48 -44.48
C LYS A 122 -26.21 79.92 -43.99
N ASP A 123 -24.98 80.41 -43.85
CA ASP A 123 -24.69 81.75 -43.36
C ASP A 123 -25.04 82.79 -44.43
N ILE A 124 -24.67 82.53 -45.70
CA ILE A 124 -25.09 83.37 -46.84
C ILE A 124 -26.62 83.41 -46.99
N HIS A 125 -27.29 82.25 -46.90
CA HIS A 125 -28.76 82.22 -46.93
C HIS A 125 -29.39 82.98 -45.77
N SER A 126 -28.84 82.85 -44.56
CA SER A 126 -29.34 83.56 -43.38
C SER A 126 -29.13 85.07 -43.50
N LEU A 127 -28.06 85.51 -44.16
CA LEU A 127 -27.75 86.92 -44.38
C LEU A 127 -28.78 87.60 -45.28
N PHE A 128 -29.19 86.94 -46.37
CA PHE A 128 -30.16 87.50 -47.33
C PHE A 128 -31.62 87.09 -47.08
N ALA A 129 -31.91 86.28 -46.06
CA ALA A 129 -33.24 85.73 -45.79
C ALA A 129 -34.34 86.79 -45.64
N ASP A 130 -34.01 87.97 -45.11
CA ASP A 130 -34.96 89.04 -44.82
C ASP A 130 -34.91 90.19 -45.86
N THR A 131 -34.05 90.08 -46.88
CA THR A 131 -33.81 91.14 -47.90
C THR A 131 -34.55 90.95 -49.22
N GLY A 132 -35.14 89.77 -49.45
CA GLY A 132 -35.74 89.43 -50.75
C GLY A 132 -34.75 89.19 -51.90
N VAL A 133 -33.44 89.13 -51.61
CA VAL A 133 -32.33 88.88 -52.57
C VAL A 133 -31.75 87.45 -52.42
N GLY A 134 -32.47 86.53 -51.76
CA GLY A 134 -32.03 85.14 -51.54
C GLY A 134 -32.27 84.16 -52.72
N ARG A 135 -32.08 82.86 -52.46
CA ARG A 135 -32.24 81.77 -53.45
C ARG A 135 -33.60 81.74 -54.15
N ALA A 136 -34.67 82.07 -53.43
CA ALA A 136 -36.04 82.09 -53.94
C ALA A 136 -36.52 83.51 -54.29
N ALA A 137 -35.59 84.48 -54.29
CA ALA A 137 -35.85 85.87 -54.54
C ALA A 137 -36.79 86.10 -55.73
N TYR A 138 -37.98 86.62 -55.42
CA TYR A 138 -38.88 87.17 -56.44
C TYR A 138 -38.23 88.31 -57.23
N SER A 139 -37.15 88.91 -56.71
CA SER A 139 -36.39 89.98 -57.36
C SER A 139 -35.60 89.54 -58.58
N ILE A 140 -35.38 88.24 -58.80
CA ILE A 140 -34.69 87.73 -60.01
C ILE A 140 -35.69 86.98 -60.91
N MET A 141 -36.15 87.65 -61.96
CA MET A 141 -37.08 87.07 -62.94
C MET A 141 -36.32 86.41 -64.11
N GLU A 142 -36.47 85.09 -64.25
CA GLU A 142 -35.99 84.34 -65.43
C GLU A 142 -37.02 84.30 -66.55
N GLN A 143 -36.53 83.98 -67.74
CA GLN A 143 -37.38 83.52 -68.83
C GLN A 143 -38.20 82.29 -68.36
N GLY A 144 -39.53 82.40 -68.39
CA GLY A 144 -40.46 81.35 -67.96
C GLY A 144 -40.90 81.38 -66.49
N LYS A 145 -40.21 82.12 -65.59
CA LYS A 145 -40.62 82.26 -64.18
C LYS A 145 -41.96 83.00 -64.02
N ILE A 146 -42.25 83.96 -64.91
CA ILE A 146 -43.52 84.70 -64.89
C ILE A 146 -44.69 83.74 -65.11
N ASP A 147 -44.56 82.84 -66.10
CA ASP A 147 -45.58 81.84 -66.40
C ASP A 147 -45.70 80.81 -65.27
N LEU A 148 -44.58 80.43 -64.63
CA LEU A 148 -44.58 79.56 -63.45
C LEU A 148 -45.36 80.17 -62.28
N ILE A 149 -45.21 81.48 -62.01
CA ILE A 149 -45.95 82.13 -60.91
C ILE A 149 -47.45 82.15 -61.22
N LEU A 150 -47.83 82.43 -62.47
CA LEU A 150 -49.23 82.48 -62.91
C LEU A 150 -49.91 81.10 -62.95
N SER A 151 -49.18 80.07 -63.36
CA SER A 151 -49.66 78.68 -63.51
C SER A 151 -49.41 77.77 -62.28
N SER A 152 -48.66 78.23 -61.29
CA SER A 152 -48.36 77.48 -60.05
C SER A 152 -49.60 77.22 -59.19
N ARG A 153 -49.55 76.12 -58.44
CA ARG A 153 -50.58 75.79 -57.45
C ARG A 153 -50.57 76.81 -56.30
N PRO A 154 -51.71 77.02 -55.61
CA PRO A 154 -51.78 77.95 -54.48
C PRO A 154 -50.73 77.70 -53.39
N GLU A 155 -50.36 76.45 -53.15
CA GLU A 155 -49.34 76.07 -52.16
C GLU A 155 -47.94 76.54 -52.55
N ASP A 156 -47.57 76.44 -53.82
CA ASP A 156 -46.29 76.90 -54.33
C ASP A 156 -46.23 78.43 -54.32
N ARG A 157 -47.34 79.08 -54.69
CA ARG A 157 -47.47 80.55 -54.66
C ARG A 157 -47.39 81.11 -53.25
N ARG A 158 -47.90 80.39 -52.25
CA ARG A 158 -47.82 80.78 -50.84
C ARG A 158 -46.37 81.01 -50.41
N SER A 159 -45.42 80.19 -50.86
CA SER A 159 -44.01 80.35 -50.50
C SER A 159 -43.44 81.72 -50.90
N VAL A 160 -43.86 82.25 -52.06
CA VAL A 160 -43.47 83.57 -52.56
C VAL A 160 -44.01 84.69 -51.67
N PHE A 161 -45.26 84.56 -51.21
CA PHE A 161 -45.86 85.52 -50.28
C PHE A 161 -45.25 85.43 -48.88
N GLU A 162 -44.90 84.24 -48.39
CA GLU A 162 -44.24 84.06 -47.10
C GLU A 162 -42.82 84.67 -47.10
N GLU A 163 -42.12 84.59 -48.23
CA GLU A 163 -40.82 85.25 -48.43
C GLU A 163 -40.97 86.78 -48.50
N ALA A 164 -41.94 87.28 -49.27
CA ALA A 164 -42.23 88.71 -49.32
C ALA A 164 -42.67 89.28 -47.96
N ALA A 165 -43.32 88.47 -47.12
CA ALA A 165 -43.72 88.85 -45.76
C ALA A 165 -42.58 88.73 -44.72
N GLY A 166 -41.39 88.24 -45.11
CA GLY A 166 -40.23 88.11 -44.21
C GLY A 166 -40.40 87.08 -43.09
N ILE A 167 -41.37 86.16 -43.17
CA ILE A 167 -41.65 85.20 -42.07
C ILE A 167 -40.83 83.91 -42.16
N THR A 168 -40.10 83.70 -43.27
CA THR A 168 -39.35 82.48 -43.57
C THR A 168 -38.29 82.16 -42.52
N LYS A 169 -37.60 83.19 -41.99
CA LYS A 169 -36.59 83.05 -40.92
C LYS A 169 -37.19 82.45 -39.65
N TYR A 170 -38.27 83.04 -39.14
CA TYR A 170 -38.96 82.57 -37.94
C TYR A 170 -39.55 81.18 -38.11
N LYS A 171 -40.11 80.87 -39.28
CA LYS A 171 -40.64 79.55 -39.60
C LYS A 171 -39.55 78.48 -39.60
N THR A 172 -38.38 78.80 -40.14
CA THR A 172 -37.20 77.91 -40.15
C THR A 172 -36.66 77.69 -38.74
N GLN A 173 -36.50 78.77 -37.95
CA GLN A 173 -36.06 78.69 -36.55
C GLN A 173 -37.02 77.87 -35.69
N LYS A 174 -38.34 78.07 -35.84
CA LYS A 174 -39.37 77.29 -35.15
C LYS A 174 -39.24 75.80 -35.46
N LYS A 175 -39.08 75.44 -36.74
CA LYS A 175 -38.91 74.04 -37.16
C LYS A 175 -37.65 73.41 -36.57
N GLU A 176 -36.54 74.15 -36.53
CA GLU A 176 -35.29 73.68 -35.91
C GLU A 176 -35.43 73.50 -34.39
N ALA A 177 -36.08 74.44 -33.70
CA ALA A 177 -36.33 74.36 -32.27
C ALA A 177 -37.23 73.16 -31.90
N LEU A 178 -38.32 72.94 -32.64
CA LEU A 178 -39.19 71.78 -32.44
C LEU A 178 -38.44 70.46 -32.62
N ARG A 179 -37.61 70.36 -33.66
CA ARG A 179 -36.79 69.16 -33.89
C ARG A 179 -35.80 68.91 -32.75
N LYS A 180 -35.21 69.97 -32.17
CA LYS A 180 -34.31 69.85 -31.01
C LYS A 180 -35.07 69.44 -29.75
N LEU A 181 -36.29 69.94 -29.57
CA LEU A 181 -37.17 69.57 -28.46
C LEU A 181 -37.53 68.08 -28.50
N GLU A 182 -38.01 67.59 -29.65
CA GLU A 182 -38.34 66.17 -29.84
C GLU A 182 -37.14 65.25 -29.56
N ALA A 183 -35.95 65.63 -30.04
CA ALA A 183 -34.73 64.88 -29.74
C ALA A 183 -34.39 64.86 -28.24
N THR A 184 -34.67 65.96 -27.53
CA THR A 184 -34.42 66.07 -26.09
C THR A 184 -35.42 65.23 -25.28
N GLU A 185 -36.69 65.23 -25.67
CA GLU A 185 -37.72 64.39 -25.06
C GLU A 185 -37.39 62.89 -25.20
N ALA A 186 -36.93 62.47 -26.38
CA ALA A 186 -36.46 61.10 -26.60
C ALA A 186 -35.27 60.74 -25.69
N ASN A 187 -34.33 61.67 -25.46
CA ASN A 187 -33.22 61.46 -24.55
C ASN A 187 -33.69 61.32 -23.09
N LEU A 188 -34.66 62.12 -22.65
CA LEU A 188 -35.22 62.05 -21.30
C LEU A 188 -35.93 60.71 -21.05
N LEU A 189 -36.69 60.20 -22.03
CA LEU A 189 -37.31 58.88 -21.94
C LEU A 189 -36.27 57.78 -21.71
N ARG A 190 -35.18 57.80 -22.49
CA ARG A 190 -34.07 56.85 -22.34
C ARG A 190 -33.41 56.94 -20.97
N ILE A 191 -33.19 58.15 -20.45
CA ILE A 191 -32.64 58.33 -19.10
C ILE A 191 -33.60 57.75 -18.04
N GLY A 192 -34.90 57.95 -18.21
CA GLY A 192 -35.92 57.37 -17.33
C GLY A 192 -35.83 55.84 -17.25
N ASP A 193 -35.61 55.16 -18.37
CA ASP A 193 -35.46 53.71 -18.41
C ASP A 193 -34.16 53.25 -17.73
N ILE A 194 -33.05 53.96 -17.96
CA ILE A 194 -31.77 53.68 -17.28
C ILE A 194 -31.93 53.82 -15.77
N ILE A 195 -32.59 54.86 -15.29
CA ILE A 195 -32.82 55.07 -13.85
C ILE A 195 -33.64 53.92 -13.25
N LYS A 196 -34.68 53.45 -13.96
CA LYS A 196 -35.48 52.30 -13.50
C LYS A 196 -34.64 51.03 -13.38
N GLU A 197 -33.80 50.75 -14.37
CA GLU A 197 -32.94 49.56 -14.36
C GLU A 197 -31.87 49.65 -13.26
N VAL A 198 -31.23 50.80 -13.09
CA VAL A 198 -30.26 51.02 -12.00
C VAL A 198 -30.91 50.84 -10.63
N LYS A 199 -32.14 51.35 -10.42
CA LYS A 199 -32.89 51.12 -9.17
C LYS A 199 -33.16 49.64 -8.92
N ARG A 200 -33.51 48.87 -9.95
CA ARG A 200 -33.70 47.41 -9.85
C ARG A 200 -32.40 46.71 -9.45
N GLN A 201 -31.27 47.10 -10.04
CA GLN A 201 -29.95 46.55 -9.70
C GLN A 201 -29.56 46.86 -8.26
N ILE A 202 -29.77 48.10 -7.79
CA ILE A 202 -29.53 48.51 -6.40
C ILE A 202 -30.33 47.62 -5.44
N GLY A 203 -31.63 47.39 -5.70
CA GLY A 203 -32.46 46.53 -4.85
C GLY A 203 -31.96 45.08 -4.79
N SER A 204 -31.45 44.55 -5.90
CA SER A 204 -30.82 43.21 -5.92
C SER A 204 -29.52 43.17 -5.11
N LEU A 205 -28.63 44.13 -5.33
CA LEU A 205 -27.34 44.25 -4.64
C LEU A 205 -27.53 44.43 -3.13
N GLN A 206 -28.52 45.21 -2.69
CA GLN A 206 -28.85 45.36 -1.26
C GLN A 206 -29.24 44.03 -0.62
N ARG A 207 -30.03 43.18 -1.31
CA ARG A 207 -30.38 41.84 -0.81
C ARG A 207 -29.15 40.94 -0.72
N GLN A 208 -28.28 40.98 -1.72
CA GLN A 208 -27.03 40.21 -1.73
C GLN A 208 -26.10 40.64 -0.58
N ALA A 209 -25.92 41.95 -0.39
CA ALA A 209 -25.15 42.51 0.72
C ALA A 209 -25.74 42.10 2.07
N GLY A 210 -27.07 42.12 2.23
CA GLY A 210 -27.74 41.64 3.44
C GLY A 210 -27.52 40.15 3.71
N LYS A 211 -27.52 39.29 2.66
CA LYS A 211 -27.18 37.87 2.79
C LYS A 211 -25.71 37.67 3.19
N ALA A 212 -24.79 38.40 2.57
CA ALA A 212 -23.36 38.32 2.87
C ALA A 212 -23.06 38.75 4.33
N ARG A 213 -23.65 39.84 4.81
CA ARG A 213 -23.50 40.27 6.22
C ARG A 213 -24.03 39.21 7.20
N ARG A 214 -25.19 38.61 6.92
CA ARG A 214 -25.72 37.51 7.76
C ARG A 214 -24.81 36.29 7.76
N TYR A 215 -24.26 35.93 6.59
CA TYR A 215 -23.29 34.85 6.49
C TYR A 215 -22.04 35.14 7.32
N GLN A 216 -21.49 36.36 7.26
CA GLN A 216 -20.32 36.75 8.05
C GLN A 216 -20.57 36.63 9.55
N ALA A 217 -21.73 37.12 10.02
CA ALA A 217 -22.10 36.99 11.44
C ALA A 217 -22.22 35.51 11.86
N LEU A 218 -22.99 34.71 11.11
CA LEU A 218 -23.15 33.28 11.39
C LEU A 218 -21.82 32.50 11.30
N HIS A 219 -20.93 32.89 10.40
CA HIS A 219 -19.63 32.25 10.26
C HIS A 219 -18.71 32.58 11.45
N ALA A 220 -18.74 33.82 11.94
CA ALA A 220 -18.03 34.20 13.15
C ALA A 220 -18.55 33.41 14.37
N ASP A 221 -19.87 33.31 14.52
CA ASP A 221 -20.49 32.51 15.60
C ASP A 221 -20.10 31.03 15.48
N LEU A 222 -20.11 30.48 14.26
CA LEU A 222 -19.71 29.10 13.99
C LEU A 222 -18.25 28.85 14.39
N GLN A 223 -17.33 29.75 14.04
CA GLN A 223 -15.91 29.62 14.39
C GLN A 223 -15.71 29.58 15.91
N VAL A 224 -16.43 30.41 16.65
CA VAL A 224 -16.40 30.41 18.12
C VAL A 224 -16.91 29.07 18.67
N LEU A 225 -18.08 28.62 18.20
CA LEU A 225 -18.68 27.36 18.65
C LEU A 225 -17.81 26.15 18.31
N ASP A 226 -17.24 26.11 17.10
CA ASP A 226 -16.37 25.03 16.64
C ASP A 226 -15.07 24.96 17.45
N THR A 227 -14.50 26.12 17.80
CA THR A 227 -13.33 26.19 18.68
C THR A 227 -13.65 25.64 20.07
N HIS A 228 -14.79 26.05 20.66
CA HIS A 228 -15.21 25.54 21.96
C HIS A 228 -15.51 24.03 21.95
N PHE A 229 -16.19 23.55 20.90
CA PHE A 229 -16.48 22.13 20.72
C PHE A 229 -15.19 21.31 20.59
N SER A 230 -14.27 21.76 19.75
CA SER A 230 -12.98 21.13 19.53
C SER A 230 -12.14 21.08 20.81
N HIS A 231 -12.12 22.18 21.59
CA HIS A 231 -11.42 22.21 22.87
C HIS A 231 -12.00 21.20 23.87
N ARG A 232 -13.34 21.13 23.99
CA ARG A 232 -13.99 20.16 24.89
C ARG A 232 -13.73 18.71 24.44
N ARG A 233 -13.69 18.46 23.13
CA ARG A 233 -13.35 17.14 22.59
C ARG A 233 -11.91 16.77 22.91
N LEU A 234 -10.98 17.71 22.76
CA LEU A 234 -9.57 17.53 23.11
C LEU A 234 -9.41 17.21 24.61
N GLN A 235 -10.04 17.97 25.50
CA GLN A 235 -10.02 17.68 26.95
C GLN A 235 -10.56 16.27 27.28
N THR A 236 -11.61 15.84 26.57
CA THR A 236 -12.16 14.48 26.77
C THR A 236 -11.16 13.42 26.34
N LEU A 237 -10.53 13.59 25.18
CA LEU A 237 -9.53 12.67 24.66
C LEU A 237 -8.25 12.66 25.52
N GLU A 238 -7.82 13.81 26.03
CA GLU A 238 -6.69 13.90 26.97
C GLU A 238 -6.99 13.12 28.25
N ARG A 239 -8.21 13.24 28.80
CA ARG A 239 -8.61 12.46 29.97
C ARG A 239 -8.63 10.96 29.69
N GLU A 240 -9.20 10.55 28.55
CA GLU A 240 -9.21 9.13 28.13
C GLU A 240 -7.77 8.60 27.93
N LEU A 241 -6.87 9.44 27.40
CA LEU A 241 -5.46 9.11 27.24
C LEU A 241 -4.77 8.93 28.60
N ASP A 242 -4.97 9.86 29.53
CA ASP A 242 -4.41 9.78 30.88
C ASP A 242 -4.88 8.52 31.62
N GLU A 243 -6.18 8.20 31.53
CA GLU A 243 -6.76 6.97 32.07
C GLU A 243 -6.11 5.71 31.46
N CYS A 244 -6.01 5.64 30.13
CA CYS A 244 -5.35 4.53 29.45
C CYS A 244 -3.86 4.40 29.83
N THR A 245 -3.17 5.53 29.93
CA THR A 245 -1.74 5.56 30.27
C THR A 245 -1.52 5.10 31.71
N GLY A 246 -2.41 5.50 32.63
CA GLY A 246 -2.42 5.01 34.01
C GLY A 246 -2.68 3.51 34.10
N GLU A 247 -3.64 2.98 33.35
CA GLU A 247 -3.90 1.53 33.29
C GLU A 247 -2.73 0.75 32.71
N ILE A 248 -2.09 1.24 31.64
CA ILE A 248 -0.88 0.63 31.07
C ILE A 248 0.23 0.58 32.13
N ALA A 249 0.49 1.69 32.82
CA ALA A 249 1.52 1.74 33.86
C ALA A 249 1.24 0.74 34.99
N ARG A 250 -0.02 0.63 35.41
CA ARG A 250 -0.47 -0.34 36.43
C ARG A 250 -0.25 -1.78 35.96
N VAL A 251 -0.69 -2.12 34.75
CA VAL A 251 -0.54 -3.47 34.18
C VAL A 251 0.93 -3.82 34.00
N SER A 252 1.77 -2.90 33.51
CA SER A 252 3.21 -3.12 33.38
C SER A 252 3.90 -3.35 34.73
N GLN A 253 3.50 -2.65 35.79
CA GLN A 253 4.02 -2.92 37.14
C GLN A 253 3.64 -4.32 37.63
N VAL A 254 2.38 -4.72 37.44
CA VAL A 254 1.91 -6.07 37.81
C VAL A 254 2.61 -7.15 37.00
N GLU A 255 2.79 -6.94 35.68
CA GLU A 255 3.53 -7.85 34.81
C GLU A 255 4.98 -8.01 35.27
N GLN A 256 5.67 -6.90 35.56
CA GLN A 256 7.04 -6.92 36.03
C GLN A 256 7.19 -7.63 37.38
N ALA A 257 6.28 -7.39 38.33
CA ALA A 257 6.25 -8.09 39.61
C ALA A 257 6.02 -9.60 39.43
N THR A 258 5.00 -9.97 38.65
CA THR A 258 4.68 -11.38 38.36
C THR A 258 5.84 -12.09 37.66
N ARG A 259 6.52 -11.40 36.74
CA ARG A 259 7.69 -11.92 36.04
C ARG A 259 8.85 -12.15 37.00
N SER A 260 9.07 -11.25 37.96
CA SER A 260 10.04 -11.45 39.04
C SER A 260 9.70 -12.69 39.86
N ASP A 261 8.43 -12.85 40.26
CA ASP A 261 7.98 -14.02 41.03
C ASP A 261 8.16 -15.33 40.26
N ILE A 262 7.88 -15.34 38.96
CA ILE A 262 8.13 -16.49 38.08
C ILE A 262 9.62 -16.83 38.05
N THR A 263 10.50 -15.84 37.84
CA THR A 263 11.95 -16.09 37.80
C THR A 263 12.48 -16.61 39.13
N GLU A 264 11.96 -16.13 40.26
CA GLU A 264 12.31 -16.64 41.58
C GLU A 264 11.80 -18.09 41.77
N GLY A 265 10.56 -18.37 41.34
CA GLY A 265 9.98 -19.70 41.36
C GLY A 265 10.75 -20.71 40.51
N GLU A 266 11.16 -20.33 39.30
CA GLU A 266 11.99 -21.14 38.41
C GLU A 266 13.37 -21.41 39.03
N ALA A 267 13.99 -20.41 39.68
CA ALA A 267 15.25 -20.59 40.39
C ALA A 267 15.13 -21.58 41.56
N LYS A 268 14.05 -21.46 42.36
CA LYS A 268 13.74 -22.41 43.45
C LYS A 268 13.50 -23.83 42.92
N LEU A 269 12.74 -23.96 41.83
CA LEU A 269 12.49 -25.26 41.19
C LEU A 269 13.78 -25.88 40.65
N ALA A 270 14.64 -25.09 40.00
CA ALA A 270 15.93 -25.55 39.51
C ALA A 270 16.85 -26.01 40.65
N ALA A 271 16.85 -25.31 41.78
CA ALA A 271 17.59 -25.73 42.98
C ALA A 271 17.05 -27.06 43.54
N ALA A 272 15.73 -27.18 43.72
CA ALA A 272 15.10 -28.41 44.20
C ALA A 272 15.34 -29.61 43.27
N ARG A 273 15.36 -29.39 41.94
CA ARG A 273 15.71 -30.44 40.97
C ARG A 273 17.16 -30.92 41.13
N ARG A 274 18.12 -30.01 41.33
CA ARG A 274 19.51 -30.40 41.59
C ARG A 274 19.65 -31.20 42.89
N GLU A 275 18.89 -30.84 43.92
CA GLU A 275 18.86 -31.60 45.18
C GLU A 275 18.28 -33.00 44.99
N LEU A 276 17.22 -33.13 44.18
CA LEU A 276 16.62 -34.41 43.82
C LEU A 276 17.60 -35.29 43.03
N ASP A 277 18.21 -34.74 41.98
CA ASP A 277 19.20 -35.45 41.16
C ASP A 277 20.37 -35.97 42.03
N ALA A 278 20.87 -35.13 42.95
CA ALA A 278 21.91 -35.52 43.90
C ALA A 278 21.45 -36.61 44.89
N ALA A 279 20.17 -36.62 45.28
CA ALA A 279 19.60 -37.68 46.11
C ALA A 279 19.46 -38.99 45.32
N ASP A 280 19.02 -38.93 44.06
CA ASP A 280 18.90 -40.08 43.18
C ASP A 280 20.26 -40.71 42.87
N GLU A 281 21.31 -39.89 42.66
CA GLU A 281 22.69 -40.38 42.53
C GLU A 281 23.15 -41.15 43.78
N LYS A 282 22.85 -40.63 44.98
CA LYS A 282 23.15 -41.31 46.25
C LYS A 282 22.39 -42.63 46.39
N ILE A 283 21.10 -42.64 46.02
CA ILE A 283 20.27 -43.85 46.03
C ILE A 283 20.82 -44.88 45.03
N ALA A 284 21.17 -44.47 43.82
CA ALA A 284 21.75 -45.34 42.80
C ALA A 284 23.07 -45.95 43.28
N ALA A 285 23.98 -45.13 43.83
CA ALA A 285 25.24 -45.60 44.42
C ALA A 285 25.00 -46.59 45.57
N GLY A 286 24.03 -46.30 46.44
CA GLY A 286 23.61 -47.20 47.53
C GLY A 286 23.07 -48.53 47.02
N ARG A 287 22.23 -48.52 45.97
CA ARG A 287 21.71 -49.73 45.32
C ARG A 287 22.81 -50.57 44.69
N THR A 288 23.76 -49.95 43.97
CA THR A 288 24.92 -50.65 43.42
C THR A 288 25.75 -51.29 44.53
N LYS A 289 25.94 -50.58 45.65
CA LYS A 289 26.69 -51.13 46.79
C LYS A 289 25.96 -52.28 47.46
N LEU A 290 24.64 -52.19 47.60
CA LEU A 290 23.80 -53.27 48.12
C LEU A 290 23.92 -54.51 47.22
N GLN A 291 23.78 -54.35 45.90
CA GLN A 291 23.90 -55.46 44.95
C GLN A 291 25.29 -56.12 44.97
N GLN A 292 26.36 -55.33 45.13
CA GLN A 292 27.71 -55.86 45.34
C GLN A 292 27.79 -56.70 46.61
N LEU A 293 27.29 -56.19 47.74
CA LEU A 293 27.29 -56.91 49.01
C LEU A 293 26.41 -58.17 48.96
N GLU A 294 25.26 -58.13 48.29
CA GLU A 294 24.40 -59.31 48.09
C GLU A 294 25.10 -60.39 47.26
N SER A 295 25.83 -59.99 46.20
CA SER A 295 26.66 -60.90 45.40
C SER A 295 27.80 -61.51 46.21
N GLU A 296 28.49 -60.69 47.03
CA GLU A 296 29.52 -61.17 47.95
C GLU A 296 28.94 -62.16 48.97
N ILE A 297 27.79 -61.84 49.59
CA ILE A 297 27.09 -62.74 50.52
C ILE A 297 26.70 -64.05 49.83
N ALA A 298 26.15 -63.99 48.61
CA ALA A 298 25.78 -65.18 47.85
C ALA A 298 27.02 -66.05 47.54
N SER A 299 28.13 -65.43 47.15
CA SER A 299 29.41 -66.12 46.92
C SER A 299 29.95 -66.77 48.20
N HIS A 300 29.92 -66.05 49.32
CA HIS A 300 30.33 -66.57 50.63
C HIS A 300 29.42 -67.72 51.10
N ARG A 301 28.10 -67.60 50.92
CA ARG A 301 27.14 -68.70 51.21
C ARG A 301 27.42 -69.93 50.36
N HIS A 302 27.67 -69.76 49.07
CA HIS A 302 28.00 -70.89 48.19
C HIS A 302 29.31 -71.57 48.61
N ARG A 303 30.33 -70.79 49.03
CA ARG A 303 31.57 -71.32 49.62
C ARG A 303 31.32 -72.08 50.91
N ILE A 304 30.45 -71.59 51.79
CA ILE A 304 30.11 -72.28 53.04
C ILE A 304 29.42 -73.60 52.73
N GLU A 305 28.39 -73.59 51.88
CA GLU A 305 27.65 -74.79 51.50
C GLU A 305 28.56 -75.84 50.83
N PHE A 306 29.46 -75.41 49.95
CA PHE A 306 30.46 -76.28 49.34
C PHE A 306 31.37 -76.92 50.39
N ASN A 307 31.91 -76.12 51.33
CA ASN A 307 32.75 -76.63 52.41
C ASN A 307 32.01 -77.53 53.39
N GLU A 308 30.73 -77.27 53.67
CA GLU A 308 29.89 -78.13 54.50
C GLU A 308 29.64 -79.49 53.85
N LYS A 309 29.35 -79.52 52.55
CA LYS A 309 29.24 -80.77 51.77
C LYS A 309 30.55 -81.54 51.77
N HIS A 310 31.67 -80.87 51.51
CA HIS A 310 32.99 -81.50 51.55
C HIS A 310 33.35 -82.02 52.95
N GLY A 311 32.98 -81.27 54.01
CA GLY A 311 33.16 -81.71 55.39
C GLY A 311 32.26 -82.89 55.78
N ALA A 312 31.07 -83.01 55.17
CA ALA A 312 30.20 -84.18 55.35
C ALA A 312 30.75 -85.41 54.60
N GLU A 313 31.24 -85.24 53.38
CA GLU A 313 31.90 -86.28 52.58
C GLU A 313 33.15 -86.82 53.28
N LEU A 314 34.02 -85.93 53.79
CA LEU A 314 35.21 -86.31 54.56
C LEU A 314 34.85 -87.05 55.85
N ARG A 315 33.78 -86.64 56.55
CA ARG A 315 33.29 -87.35 57.74
C ARG A 315 32.79 -88.76 57.40
N GLN A 316 32.03 -88.94 56.31
CA GLN A 316 31.63 -90.27 55.86
C GLN A 316 32.82 -91.14 55.47
N TRP A 317 33.86 -90.54 54.88
CA TRP A 317 35.11 -91.23 54.56
C TRP A 317 35.84 -91.72 55.83
N ILE A 318 35.98 -90.84 56.83
CA ILE A 318 36.60 -91.18 58.13
C ILE A 318 35.81 -92.30 58.81
N GLU A 319 34.48 -92.22 58.83
CA GLU A 319 33.63 -93.22 59.46
C GLU A 319 33.71 -94.59 58.75
N ARG A 320 33.83 -94.61 57.42
CA ARG A 320 34.12 -95.83 56.65
C ARG A 320 35.46 -96.44 57.03
N SER A 321 36.52 -95.63 57.03
CA SER A 321 37.87 -96.11 57.38
C SER A 321 37.94 -96.61 58.83
N GLN A 322 37.22 -96.00 59.77
CA GLN A 322 37.14 -96.48 61.16
C GLN A 322 36.44 -97.84 61.26
N ARG A 323 35.34 -98.06 60.52
CA ARG A 323 34.67 -99.37 60.47
C ARG A 323 35.55 -100.45 59.82
N GLU A 324 36.35 -100.09 58.82
CA GLU A 324 37.33 -100.99 58.21
C GLU A 324 38.44 -101.37 59.19
N ILE A 325 38.92 -100.42 60.01
CA ILE A 325 39.91 -100.68 61.07
C ILE A 325 39.32 -101.59 62.15
N GLU A 326 38.11 -101.32 62.65
CA GLU A 326 37.47 -102.17 63.67
C GLU A 326 37.24 -103.61 63.19
N SER A 327 36.86 -103.78 61.91
CA SER A 327 36.73 -105.09 61.25
C SER A 327 38.08 -105.81 61.11
N ALA A 328 39.16 -105.08 60.82
CA ALA A 328 40.50 -105.65 60.75
C ALA A 328 41.01 -106.07 62.14
N GLU A 329 40.77 -105.26 63.17
CA GLU A 329 41.15 -105.58 64.56
C GLU A 329 40.40 -106.79 65.13
N THR A 330 39.12 -106.96 64.81
CA THR A 330 38.34 -108.14 65.23
C THR A 330 38.88 -109.41 64.58
N LYS A 331 39.16 -109.39 63.28
CA LYS A 331 39.80 -110.52 62.57
C LYS A 331 41.17 -110.87 63.14
N LEU A 332 41.95 -109.86 63.54
CA LEU A 332 43.28 -110.08 64.14
C LEU A 332 43.19 -110.76 65.51
N ARG A 333 42.17 -110.44 66.32
CA ARG A 333 41.92 -111.09 67.61
C ARG A 333 41.46 -112.53 67.45
N GLU A 334 40.57 -112.80 66.49
CA GLU A 334 40.11 -114.16 66.18
C GLU A 334 41.28 -115.06 65.74
N GLN A 335 42.13 -114.57 64.83
CA GLN A 335 43.30 -115.33 64.36
C GLN A 335 44.33 -115.60 65.47
N ASN A 336 44.56 -114.64 66.37
CA ASN A 336 45.48 -114.87 67.50
C ASN A 336 44.92 -115.89 68.51
N ALA A 337 43.61 -115.91 68.75
CA ALA A 337 42.99 -116.92 69.60
C ALA A 337 43.06 -118.34 69.00
N GLU A 338 42.93 -118.47 67.68
CA GLU A 338 43.12 -119.75 66.98
C GLU A 338 44.57 -120.26 67.07
N ILE A 339 45.57 -119.37 66.96
CA ILE A 339 46.99 -119.73 67.09
C ILE A 339 47.32 -120.21 68.52
N GLU A 340 46.80 -119.53 69.54
CA GLU A 340 47.03 -119.91 70.95
C GLU A 340 46.42 -121.30 71.25
N SER A 341 45.21 -121.57 70.73
CA SER A 341 44.56 -122.87 70.84
C SER A 341 45.33 -123.99 70.13
N ALA A 342 45.94 -123.71 68.98
CA ALA A 342 46.72 -124.69 68.23
C ALA A 342 48.02 -125.05 68.95
N ASN A 343 48.67 -124.09 69.62
CA ASN A 343 49.91 -124.31 70.37
C ASN A 343 49.69 -125.18 71.61
N VAL A 344 48.60 -124.98 72.35
CA VAL A 344 48.26 -125.81 73.52
C VAL A 344 48.02 -127.28 73.12
N LEU A 345 47.31 -127.51 72.01
CA LEU A 345 47.11 -128.87 71.47
C LEU A 345 48.42 -129.54 71.02
N LEU A 346 49.37 -128.75 70.50
CA LEU A 346 50.68 -129.25 70.09
C LEU A 346 51.52 -129.70 71.29
N GLU A 347 51.50 -128.95 72.40
CA GLU A 347 52.22 -129.33 73.62
C GLU A 347 51.65 -130.61 74.26
N GLU A 348 50.32 -130.75 74.31
CA GLU A 348 49.68 -131.96 74.86
C GLU A 348 49.99 -133.23 74.04
N THR A 349 49.97 -133.12 72.71
CA THR A 349 50.26 -134.26 71.82
C THR A 349 51.73 -134.69 71.89
N THR A 350 52.66 -133.74 72.04
CA THR A 350 54.09 -134.04 72.19
C THR A 350 54.39 -134.77 73.50
N ARG A 351 53.73 -134.37 74.61
CA ARG A 351 53.90 -134.98 75.94
C ARG A 351 53.37 -136.43 75.99
N LEU A 352 52.26 -136.69 75.30
CA LEU A 352 51.65 -138.01 75.20
C LEU A 352 52.54 -139.00 74.39
N LEU A 353 53.21 -138.48 73.37
CA LEU A 353 54.12 -139.24 72.50
C LEU A 353 55.39 -139.68 73.25
N GLU A 354 55.93 -138.81 74.10
CA GLU A 354 57.09 -139.11 74.96
C GLU A 354 56.77 -140.23 75.97
N GLN A 355 55.59 -140.20 76.60
CA GLN A 355 55.12 -141.24 77.52
C GLN A 355 54.95 -142.60 76.84
N LYS A 356 54.33 -142.63 75.65
CA LYS A 356 54.11 -143.88 74.91
C LYS A 356 55.42 -144.50 74.39
N ASN A 357 56.41 -143.68 74.04
CA ASN A 357 57.74 -144.17 73.65
C ASN A 357 58.52 -144.80 74.82
N GLN A 358 58.37 -144.28 76.04
CA GLN A 358 58.99 -144.88 77.22
C GLN A 358 58.34 -146.22 77.61
N GLU A 359 57.02 -146.35 77.50
CA GLU A 359 56.31 -147.63 77.68
C GLU A 359 56.77 -148.70 76.65
N LEU A 360 56.97 -148.30 75.39
CA LEU A 360 57.38 -149.21 74.32
C LEU A 360 58.80 -149.77 74.54
N LYS A 361 59.73 -148.97 75.08
CA LYS A 361 61.07 -149.43 75.48
C LYS A 361 61.03 -150.45 76.62
N HIS A 362 60.19 -150.22 77.64
CA HIS A 362 60.04 -151.14 78.77
C HIS A 362 59.44 -152.50 78.35
N LEU A 363 58.49 -152.48 77.42
CA LEU A 363 57.84 -153.70 76.89
C LEU A 363 58.76 -154.51 75.97
N THR A 364 59.65 -153.86 75.21
CA THR A 364 60.61 -154.56 74.34
C THR A 364 61.72 -155.26 75.13
N GLU A 365 62.20 -154.69 76.24
CA GLU A 365 63.14 -155.36 77.15
C GLU A 365 62.51 -156.55 77.90
N HIS A 366 61.22 -156.46 78.27
CA HIS A 366 60.51 -157.59 78.87
C HIS A 366 60.22 -158.73 77.87
N ALA A 367 60.07 -158.41 76.59
CA ALA A 367 59.87 -159.39 75.53
C ALA A 367 61.16 -160.13 75.14
N SER A 368 62.32 -159.45 75.18
CA SER A 368 63.62 -160.08 74.88
C SER A 368 64.04 -161.07 75.97
N LYS A 369 63.88 -160.72 77.26
CA LYS A 369 64.14 -161.64 78.39
C LYS A 369 63.24 -162.86 78.41
N ARG A 370 61.96 -162.74 77.99
CA ARG A 370 61.05 -163.90 77.88
C ARG A 370 61.38 -164.82 76.70
N ARG A 371 61.95 -164.30 75.60
CA ARG A 371 62.37 -165.12 74.44
C ARG A 371 63.57 -166.02 74.73
N GLU A 372 64.50 -165.60 75.58
CA GLU A 372 65.64 -166.45 75.98
C GLU A 372 65.21 -167.63 76.87
N VAL A 373 64.26 -167.39 77.79
CA VAL A 373 63.71 -168.44 78.67
C VAL A 373 62.89 -169.48 77.90
N PHE A 374 62.19 -169.07 76.83
CA PHE A 374 61.43 -169.99 75.98
C PHE A 374 62.35 -170.84 75.08
N ARG A 375 63.44 -170.27 74.51
CA ARG A 375 64.42 -171.04 73.72
C ARG A 375 65.13 -172.11 74.56
N ALA A 376 65.47 -171.80 75.81
CA ALA A 376 66.10 -172.77 76.71
C ALA A 376 65.15 -173.91 77.12
N SER A 377 63.84 -173.67 77.11
CA SER A 377 62.82 -174.67 77.46
C SER A 377 62.39 -175.54 76.27
N ASP A 378 62.35 -175.00 75.04
CA ASP A 378 62.02 -175.78 73.83
C ASP A 378 63.14 -176.77 73.47
N GLN A 379 64.40 -176.40 73.71
CA GLN A 379 65.54 -177.24 73.36
C GLN A 379 65.69 -178.43 74.35
N LYS A 380 65.37 -178.22 75.64
CA LYS A 380 65.27 -179.32 76.61
C LYS A 380 64.13 -180.29 76.32
N LEU A 381 63.05 -179.84 75.66
CA LEU A 381 61.92 -180.72 75.30
C LEU A 381 62.26 -181.63 74.10
N ARG A 382 63.05 -181.14 73.14
CA ARG A 382 63.51 -181.92 71.98
C ARG A 382 64.48 -183.04 72.36
N ASP A 383 65.34 -182.80 73.35
CA ASP A 383 66.24 -183.84 73.89
C ASP A 383 65.50 -184.94 74.67
N VAL A 384 64.32 -184.64 75.22
CA VAL A 384 63.47 -185.63 75.89
C VAL A 384 62.62 -186.43 74.89
N GLN A 385 62.20 -185.83 73.77
CA GLN A 385 61.41 -186.55 72.75
C GLN A 385 62.23 -187.54 71.90
N MET A 386 63.50 -187.28 71.59
CA MET A 386 64.30 -188.26 70.84
C MET A 386 64.80 -189.43 71.69
N ASN A 387 64.99 -189.24 73.00
CA ASN A 387 65.31 -190.34 73.91
C ASN A 387 64.10 -191.28 74.12
N LEU A 388 62.87 -190.78 74.02
CA LEU A 388 61.66 -191.61 74.08
C LEU A 388 61.49 -192.52 72.84
N SER A 389 61.89 -192.04 71.66
CA SER A 389 61.86 -192.84 70.42
C SER A 389 62.90 -193.98 70.43
N LYS A 390 63.97 -193.86 71.22
CA LYS A 390 64.96 -194.95 71.43
C LYS A 390 64.49 -196.04 72.41
N ASP A 391 63.51 -195.76 73.29
CA ASP A 391 63.02 -196.73 74.27
C ASP A 391 61.73 -197.46 73.84
N GLU A 392 60.88 -196.88 72.98
CA GLU A 392 59.68 -197.58 72.49
C GLU A 392 59.99 -198.69 71.46
N LEU A 393 61.05 -198.54 70.65
CA LEU A 393 61.49 -199.63 69.76
C LEU A 393 62.21 -200.77 70.50
N ARG A 394 62.67 -200.55 71.75
CA ARG A 394 63.18 -201.61 72.64
C ARG A 394 62.06 -202.34 73.41
N ALA A 395 60.90 -201.71 73.65
CA ALA A 395 59.80 -202.35 74.38
C ALA A 395 58.97 -203.34 73.54
N ARG A 396 59.00 -203.29 72.20
CA ARG A 396 58.40 -204.35 71.36
C ARG A 396 59.19 -205.66 71.35
N GLN A 397 60.40 -205.67 71.90
CA GLN A 397 61.20 -206.89 72.06
C GLN A 397 60.90 -207.69 73.34
N ASN A 398 60.17 -207.19 74.36
CA ASN A 398 59.98 -207.93 75.62
C ASN A 398 58.63 -207.67 76.35
N ARG A 399 57.56 -208.39 75.95
CA ARG A 399 56.27 -208.72 76.64
C ARG A 399 55.15 -208.65 75.59
N VAL A 400 54.92 -209.69 74.77
CA VAL A 400 54.01 -210.82 75.11
C VAL A 400 54.56 -212.21 74.70
N ARG A 401 55.89 -212.42 74.57
CA ARG A 401 56.39 -213.77 74.91
C ARG A 401 56.10 -213.94 76.39
N TRP A 402 55.23 -214.89 76.69
CA TRP A 402 55.14 -215.53 77.99
C TRP A 402 54.75 -214.57 79.13
N ARG A 403 53.53 -214.72 79.62
CA ARG A 403 53.34 -215.65 80.74
C ARG A 403 51.85 -215.71 81.03
N ARG A 404 51.19 -216.70 80.44
CA ARG A 404 51.13 -218.06 81.02
C ARG A 404 50.77 -217.93 82.49
N SER A 405 49.47 -217.97 82.73
CA SER A 405 48.84 -219.15 83.33
C SER A 405 47.35 -218.83 83.27
N GLN A 406 46.56 -219.48 82.42
CA GLN A 406 46.15 -220.86 82.66
C GLN A 406 46.09 -221.19 84.15
N ALA A 407 44.85 -221.20 84.61
CA ALA A 407 44.25 -222.41 85.16
C ALA A 407 44.49 -222.67 86.65
N ILE A 408 43.34 -222.94 87.29
CA ILE A 408 43.13 -223.91 88.36
C ILE A 408 43.62 -223.46 89.73
N THR A 409 42.68 -223.03 90.56
CA THR A 409 42.03 -223.89 91.58
C THR A 409 40.84 -223.09 92.15
N CYS A 410 39.62 -223.61 92.28
CA CYS A 410 39.09 -224.95 92.07
C CYS A 410 38.81 -225.34 90.62
#